data_AF-A0A497CTV6-F1
#
_entry.id   AF-A0A497CTV6-F1
#
_cell.length_a   1.000
_cell.length_b   1.000
_cell.length_c   1.000
_cell.angle_alpha   90.00
_cell.angle_beta   90.00
_cell.angle_gamma   90.00
#
_symmetry.space_group_name_H-M   'P 1'
#
loop_
_entity.id
_entity.type
_entity.pdbx_description
1 polymer ?
#
loop_
_entity_poly.entity_id
_entity_poly.type
_entity_poly.pdbx_seq_one_letter_code
_entity_poly.pdbx_strand_id
1 'polypeptide(L)'
;MRIVSFKTPKPKQFNYKPRYYDEDKEALEQKKAAMGLKAKVTHQEGLRLQMSRKWHKGADVEEKSNLSKFISYFVYSTVIIGGVYLIFFTDFVYKLIALFGIRLGE
;
A
#
# COMPACT_ATOMS: atom_id res chain seq x y z
N MET A 1 11.43 -18.98 -50.74
CA MET A 1 11.04 -17.54 -50.73
C MET A 1 9.64 -17.43 -50.13
N ARG A 2 9.41 -16.53 -49.17
CA ARG A 2 8.11 -16.35 -48.51
C ARG A 2 7.54 -14.98 -48.88
N ILE A 3 6.46 -14.96 -49.66
CA ILE A 3 5.72 -13.76 -50.01
C ILE A 3 4.76 -13.45 -48.86
N VAL A 4 4.84 -12.26 -48.27
CA VAL A 4 3.99 -11.84 -47.13
C VAL A 4 3.20 -10.61 -47.58
N SER A 5 1.89 -10.79 -47.82
CA SER A 5 1.01 -9.77 -48.43
C SER A 5 0.36 -8.80 -47.45
N PHE A 6 0.61 -8.92 -46.15
CA PHE A 6 0.02 -8.04 -45.13
C PHE A 6 1.11 -7.46 -44.23
N LYS A 7 1.58 -6.26 -44.60
CA LYS A 7 2.36 -5.38 -43.72
C LYS A 7 1.40 -4.37 -43.09
N THR A 8 1.07 -4.54 -41.81
CA THR A 8 0.33 -3.51 -41.07
C THR A 8 1.22 -2.28 -40.93
N PRO A 9 0.84 -1.11 -41.47
CA PRO A 9 1.63 0.10 -41.31
C PRO A 9 1.64 0.51 -39.82
N LYS A 10 2.78 1.01 -39.36
CA LYS A 10 2.88 1.55 -37.99
C LYS A 10 1.89 2.72 -37.86
N PRO A 11 1.02 2.73 -36.84
CA PRO A 11 0.07 3.83 -36.65
C PRO A 11 0.81 5.16 -36.46
N LYS A 12 0.28 6.23 -37.08
CA LYS A 12 0.83 7.58 -36.94
C LYS A 12 0.70 8.03 -35.49
N GLN A 13 1.82 8.37 -34.85
CA GLN A 13 1.81 8.91 -33.50
C GLN A 13 1.45 10.39 -33.57
N PHE A 14 0.37 10.77 -32.90
CA PHE A 14 -0.05 12.16 -32.78
C PHE A 14 0.54 12.74 -31.49
N ASN A 15 1.17 13.91 -31.58
CA ASN A 15 1.57 14.69 -30.42
C ASN A 15 0.34 15.45 -29.91
N TYR A 16 -0.47 14.78 -29.08
CA TYR A 16 -1.67 15.37 -28.50
C TYR A 16 -1.30 16.24 -27.29
N LYS A 17 -1.60 17.55 -27.36
CA LYS A 17 -1.51 18.43 -26.22
C LYS A 17 -2.81 18.29 -25.40
N PRO A 18 -2.76 17.84 -24.13
CA PRO A 18 -3.97 17.70 -23.32
C PRO A 18 -4.62 19.06 -23.10
N ARG A 19 -5.96 19.08 -23.14
CA ARG A 19 -6.75 20.31 -22.94
C ARG A 19 -6.69 20.82 -21.50
N TYR A 20 -6.56 19.90 -20.55
CA TYR A 20 -6.53 20.23 -19.12
C TYR A 20 -5.13 20.05 -18.57
N TYR A 21 -4.72 21.05 -17.80
CA TYR A 21 -3.48 21.08 -17.05
C TYR A 21 -3.64 20.23 -15.78
N ASP A 22 -2.63 19.42 -15.48
CA ASP A 22 -2.57 18.54 -14.31
C ASP A 22 -1.27 18.86 -13.57
N GLU A 23 -1.40 19.56 -12.44
CA GLU A 23 -0.30 20.06 -11.62
C GLU A 23 0.59 18.94 -11.08
N ASP A 24 -0.04 17.83 -10.67
CA ASP A 24 0.66 16.68 -10.12
C ASP A 24 1.54 16.03 -11.17
N LYS A 25 1.04 15.97 -12.41
CA LYS A 25 1.79 15.41 -13.53
C LYS A 25 3.01 16.25 -13.87
N GLU A 26 2.89 17.58 -13.88
CA GLU A 26 4.04 18.46 -14.14
C GLU A 26 5.08 18.41 -13.04
N ALA A 27 4.67 18.43 -11.77
CA ALA A 27 5.59 18.31 -10.64
C ALA A 27 6.38 16.98 -10.70
N LEU A 28 5.72 15.89 -11.10
CA LEU A 28 6.38 14.60 -11.30
C LEU A 28 7.32 14.60 -12.51
N GLU A 29 6.94 15.25 -13.62
CA GLU A 29 7.79 15.38 -14.79
C GLU A 29 9.02 16.27 -14.55
N GLN A 30 8.87 17.32 -13.74
CA GLN A 30 9.96 18.18 -13.28
C GLN A 30 10.91 17.42 -12.36
N LYS A 31 10.39 16.67 -11.38
CA LYS A 31 11.21 15.78 -10.51
C LYS A 31 11.97 14.73 -11.33
N LYS A 32 11.32 14.12 -12.32
CA LYS A 32 11.97 13.18 -13.25
C LYS A 32 13.05 13.85 -14.11
N ALA A 33 12.81 15.09 -14.56
CA ALA A 33 13.77 15.88 -15.32
C ALA A 33 15.00 16.24 -14.48
N ALA A 34 14.78 16.70 -13.24
CA ALA A 34 15.85 17.05 -12.29
C ALA A 34 16.73 15.85 -11.94
N MET A 35 16.14 14.64 -11.88
CA MET A 35 16.88 13.39 -11.68
C MET A 35 17.61 12.88 -12.95
N GLY A 36 17.62 13.64 -14.06
CA GLY A 36 18.36 13.26 -15.27
C GLY A 36 17.76 12.08 -16.05
N LEU A 37 16.58 11.57 -15.65
CA LEU A 37 15.91 10.42 -16.28
C LEU A 37 15.32 10.71 -17.67
N LYS A 38 15.40 11.97 -18.14
CA LYS A 38 15.02 12.37 -19.50
C LYS A 38 16.09 12.03 -20.55
N ALA A 39 17.22 11.43 -20.17
CA ALA A 39 18.17 10.88 -21.13
C ALA A 39 17.61 9.57 -21.69
N LYS A 40 16.77 9.67 -22.73
CA LYS A 40 16.40 8.63 -23.71
C LYS A 40 16.67 7.21 -23.23
N VAL A 41 15.91 6.75 -22.23
CA VAL A 41 16.07 5.42 -21.63
C VAL A 41 16.07 4.41 -22.77
N THR A 42 17.20 3.79 -23.01
CA THR A 42 17.33 2.82 -24.11
C THR A 42 16.33 1.70 -23.81
N HIS A 43 15.67 1.13 -24.82
CA HIS A 43 14.65 0.09 -24.63
C HIS A 43 15.10 -1.02 -23.64
N GLN A 44 16.40 -1.33 -23.62
CA GLN A 44 17.05 -2.25 -22.69
C GLN A 44 17.06 -1.77 -21.23
N GLU A 45 17.32 -0.49 -20.97
CA GLU A 45 17.32 0.09 -19.62
C GLU A 45 15.90 0.12 -19.03
N GLY A 46 14.90 0.42 -19.86
CA GLY A 46 13.48 0.36 -19.46
C GLY A 46 13.07 -1.06 -19.07
N LEU A 47 13.54 -2.07 -19.82
CA LEU A 47 13.34 -3.48 -19.52
C LEU A 47 14.04 -3.90 -18.22
N ARG A 48 15.28 -3.46 -18.00
CA ARG A 48 16.04 -3.75 -16.77
C ARG A 48 15.37 -3.15 -15.54
N LEU A 49 14.86 -1.92 -15.64
CA LEU A 49 14.10 -1.26 -14.56
C LEU A 49 12.78 -1.96 -14.26
N GLN A 50 12.08 -2.47 -15.28
CA GLN A 50 10.86 -3.24 -15.06
C GLN A 50 11.16 -4.60 -14.42
N MET A 51 12.24 -5.26 -14.82
CA MET A 51 12.69 -6.52 -14.22
C MET A 51 13.09 -6.34 -12.76
N SER A 52 13.88 -5.30 -12.43
CA SER A 52 14.29 -5.04 -11.05
C SER A 52 13.12 -4.70 -10.13
N ARG A 53 12.14 -3.93 -10.62
CA ARG A 53 10.90 -3.62 -9.88
C ARG A 53 10.05 -4.86 -9.63
N LYS A 54 9.91 -5.75 -10.62
CA LYS A 54 9.17 -7.00 -10.45
C LYS A 54 9.84 -7.93 -9.44
N TRP A 55 11.17 -7.95 -9.38
CA TRP A 55 11.92 -8.76 -8.43
C TRP A 55 11.73 -8.30 -6.98
N HIS A 56 11.76 -6.98 -6.72
CA HIS A 56 11.60 -6.44 -5.36
C HIS A 56 10.16 -6.54 -4.84
N LYS A 57 9.17 -6.50 -5.74
CA LYS A 57 7.75 -6.57 -5.35
C LYS A 57 7.38 -7.90 -4.65
N GLY A 58 8.16 -8.97 -4.84
CA GLY A 58 7.95 -10.23 -4.13
C GLY A 58 8.44 -10.20 -2.68
N ALA A 59 9.52 -9.46 -2.39
CA ALA A 59 10.10 -9.38 -1.05
C ALA A 59 9.27 -8.49 -0.10
N ASP A 60 8.78 -7.35 -0.61
CA ASP A 60 8.03 -6.37 0.20
C ASP A 60 6.63 -6.89 0.61
N VAL A 61 6.06 -7.83 -0.14
CA VAL A 61 4.73 -8.42 0.14
C VAL A 61 4.80 -9.37 1.33
N GLU A 62 5.89 -10.13 1.49
CA GLU A 62 6.06 -11.04 2.63
C GLU A 62 6.30 -10.28 3.94
N GLU A 63 7.15 -9.25 3.92
CA GLU A 63 7.48 -8.49 5.12
C GLU A 63 6.25 -7.74 5.67
N LYS A 64 5.47 -7.11 4.78
CA LYS A 64 4.24 -6.39 5.16
C LYS A 64 3.17 -7.34 5.73
N SER A 65 3.10 -8.58 5.25
CA SER A 65 2.21 -9.62 5.77
C SER A 65 2.51 -9.91 7.25
N ASN A 66 3.78 -10.13 7.59
CA ASN A 66 4.15 -10.50 8.95
C ASN A 66 3.95 -9.32 9.93
N LEU A 67 4.35 -8.11 9.53
CA LEU A 67 4.21 -6.92 10.38
C LEU A 67 2.73 -6.58 10.64
N SER A 68 1.85 -6.74 9.65
CA SER A 68 0.40 -6.55 9.82
C SER A 68 -0.22 -7.57 10.78
N LYS A 69 0.21 -8.84 10.73
CA LYS A 69 -0.22 -9.88 11.67
C LYS A 69 0.25 -9.60 13.09
N PHE A 70 1.51 -9.18 13.27
CA PHE A 70 2.05 -8.79 14.58
C PHE A 70 1.29 -7.60 15.18
N ILE A 71 1.01 -6.56 14.40
CA ILE A 71 0.19 -5.42 14.85
C ILE A 71 -1.20 -5.91 15.30
N SER A 72 -1.82 -6.79 14.52
CA SER A 72 -3.16 -7.29 14.82
C SER A 72 -3.18 -8.06 16.14
N TYR A 73 -2.22 -8.98 16.34
CA TYR A 73 -2.08 -9.70 17.60
C TYR A 73 -1.77 -8.81 18.79
N PHE A 74 -0.95 -7.77 18.61
CA PHE A 74 -0.64 -6.81 19.67
C PHE A 74 -1.90 -6.06 20.12
N VAL A 75 -2.72 -5.61 19.17
CA VAL A 75 -4.00 -4.94 19.47
C VAL A 75 -4.92 -5.88 20.26
N TYR A 76 -5.12 -7.12 19.80
CA TYR A 76 -5.97 -8.08 20.52
C TYR A 76 -5.44 -8.39 21.92
N SER A 77 -4.13 -8.62 22.06
CA SER A 77 -3.49 -8.88 23.35
C SER A 77 -3.69 -7.72 24.33
N THR A 78 -3.50 -6.48 23.85
CA THR A 78 -3.67 -5.27 24.66
C THR A 78 -5.12 -5.11 25.13
N VAL A 79 -6.09 -5.36 24.25
CA VAL A 79 -7.52 -5.29 24.61
C VAL A 79 -7.90 -6.35 25.64
N ILE A 80 -7.42 -7.58 25.47
CA ILE A 80 -7.70 -8.69 26.40
C ILE A 80 -7.07 -8.41 27.77
N ILE A 81 -5.77 -8.09 27.80
CA ILE A 81 -5.05 -7.82 29.05
C ILE A 81 -5.63 -6.58 29.74
N GLY A 82 -5.90 -5.52 28.99
CA GLY A 82 -6.53 -4.30 29.52
C GLY A 82 -7.93 -4.57 30.08
N GLY A 83 -8.73 -5.37 29.37
CA GLY A 83 -10.06 -5.78 29.82
C GLY A 83 -10.01 -6.59 31.12
N VAL A 84 -9.14 -7.60 31.17
CA VAL A 84 -8.92 -8.41 32.38
C VAL A 84 -8.41 -7.53 33.53
N TYR A 85 -7.47 -6.63 33.28
CA TYR A 85 -6.95 -5.72 34.29
C TYR A 85 -8.03 -4.80 34.86
N LEU A 86 -8.89 -4.23 34.01
CA LEU A 86 -10.01 -3.40 34.47
C LEU A 86 -11.02 -4.18 35.31
N ILE A 87 -11.27 -5.45 34.97
CA ILE A 87 -12.17 -6.34 35.72
C ILE A 87 -11.60 -6.66 37.11
N PHE A 88 -10.30 -6.96 37.20
CA PHE A 88 -9.68 -7.40 38.46
C PHE A 88 -9.19 -6.28 39.37
N PHE A 89 -8.74 -5.15 38.83
CA PHE A 89 -8.12 -4.06 39.60
C PHE A 89 -9.07 -2.92 39.96
N THR A 90 -10.24 -2.84 39.33
CA THR A 90 -11.24 -1.79 39.61
C THR A 90 -12.49 -2.42 40.25
N ASP A 91 -13.18 -1.70 41.15
CA ASP A 91 -14.53 -2.05 41.63
C ASP A 91 -15.60 -2.05 40.53
N PHE A 92 -15.20 -2.08 39.26
CA PHE A 92 -16.07 -2.04 38.10
C PHE A 92 -17.06 -3.19 38.14
N VAL A 93 -16.62 -4.40 38.48
CA VAL A 93 -17.50 -5.57 38.62
C VAL A 93 -18.53 -5.35 39.73
N TYR A 94 -18.11 -4.87 40.90
CA TYR A 94 -19.03 -4.58 42.01
C TYR A 94 -20.03 -3.48 41.66
N LYS A 95 -19.58 -2.39 41.01
CA LYS A 95 -20.45 -1.28 40.57
C LYS A 95 -21.41 -1.72 39.47
N LEU A 96 -20.97 -2.58 38.55
CA LEU A 96 -21.80 -3.11 37.47
C LEU A 96 -22.87 -4.04 38.05
N ILE A 97 -22.51 -4.95 38.95
CA ILE A 97 -23.47 -5.80 39.69
C ILE A 97 -24.46 -4.96 40.51
N ALA A 98 -23.99 -3.90 41.19
CA ALA A 98 -24.84 -2.97 41.93
C ALA A 98 -25.80 -2.17 41.03
N LEU A 99 -25.37 -1.80 39.82
CA LEU A 99 -26.22 -1.14 38.81
C LEU A 99 -27.33 -2.07 38.31
N PHE A 100 -27.06 -3.37 38.19
CA PHE A 100 -28.05 -4.39 37.85
C PHE A 100 -28.93 -4.81 39.04
N GLY A 101 -28.85 -4.12 40.19
CA GLY A 101 -29.78 -4.27 41.31
C GLY A 101 -29.54 -5.48 42.21
N ILE A 102 -28.48 -6.25 41.96
CA ILE A 102 -28.08 -7.38 42.81
C ILE A 102 -27.16 -6.83 43.89
N ARG A 103 -27.73 -6.46 45.03
CA ARG A 103 -26.96 -6.06 46.22
C ARG A 103 -26.44 -7.34 46.90
N LEU A 104 -25.23 -7.78 46.55
CA LEU A 104 -24.51 -8.76 47.37
C LEU A 104 -24.16 -8.06 48.69
N GLY A 105 -24.84 -8.49 49.76
CA GLY A 105 -24.66 -7.97 51.11
C GLY A 105 -23.39 -8.50 51.75
N GLU A 106 -22.76 -7.60 52.51
CA GLU A 106 -21.54 -7.67 53.33
C GLU A 106 -20.24 -8.16 52.68
#